data_AF-A0A8T5VWX2-F1
#
_entry.id   AF-A0A8T5VWX2-F1
#
_cell.length_a   1.000
_cell.length_b   1.000
_cell.length_c   1.000
_cell.angle_alpha   90.00
_cell.angle_beta   90.00
_cell.angle_gamma   90.00
#
_symmetry.space_group_name_H-M   'P 1'
#
loop_
_entity.id
_entity.type
_entity.pdbx_description
1 polymer ?
#
loop_
_entity_poly.entity_id
_entity_poly.type
_entity_poly.pdbx_seq_one_letter_code
_entity_poly.pdbx_strand_id
1 'polypeptide(L)' 'MRELTLEQKRAVDEIEGTVCLKAGAGTGKTSVLVNRYLKIFSNLLEKGVSPEEAIESILAVTFTNKAAGEMRER' A
#
# COMPACT_ATOMS: atom_id res chain seq x y z
N MET A 1 7.12 -5.27 11.42
CA MET A 1 7.46 -4.95 10.00
C MET A 1 8.92 -4.54 9.92
N ARG A 2 9.61 -4.81 8.80
CA ARG A 2 10.98 -4.32 8.58
C ARG A 2 10.95 -2.80 8.44
N GLU A 3 12.04 -2.17 8.85
CA GLU A 3 12.25 -0.74 8.65
C GLU A 3 12.26 -0.40 7.15
N LEU A 4 11.52 0.65 6.77
CA LEU A 4 11.47 1.14 5.39
C LEU A 4 12.66 2.07 5.14
N THR A 5 13.23 2.04 3.93
CA THR A 5 14.16 3.10 3.52
C THR A 5 13.44 4.44 3.42
N LEU A 6 14.19 5.54 3.35
CA LEU A 6 13.61 6.87 3.21
C LEU A 6 12.74 6.99 1.95
N GLU A 7 13.19 6.41 0.83
CA GLU A 7 12.47 6.39 -0.44
C GLU A 7 11.20 5.54 -0.36
N GLN A 8 11.28 4.37 0.27
CA GLN A 8 10.10 3.53 0.51
C GLN A 8 9.09 4.23 1.42
N LYS A 9 9.57 4.91 2.46
CA LYS A 9 8.72 5.67 3.38
C LYS A 9 8.01 6.81 2.67
N ARG A 10 8.72 7.59 1.85
CA ARG A 10 8.11 8.62 0.98
C ARG A 10 7.02 8.03 0.09
N ALA A 11 7.32 6.90 -0.56
CA ALA A 11 6.36 6.20 -1.40
C ALA A 11 5.14 5.63 -0.65
N VAL A 12 5.24 5.42 0.66
CA VAL A 12 4.10 4.99 1.50
C VAL A 12 3.30 6.21 1.97
N ASP A 13 3.99 7.24 2.46
CA ASP A 13 3.38 8.41 3.11
C ASP A 13 2.74 9.41 2.13
N GLU A 14 3.18 9.45 0.86
CA GLU A 14 2.65 10.35 -0.16
C GLU A 14 1.31 9.84 -0.72
N ILE A 15 0.23 10.04 0.04
CA ILE A 15 -1.11 9.52 -0.27
C ILE A 15 -1.89 10.37 -1.30
N GLU A 16 -1.47 11.60 -1.55
CA GLU A 16 -2.07 12.48 -2.55
C GLU A 16 -1.29 12.39 -3.87
N GLY A 17 -2.01 12.43 -5.00
CA GLY A 17 -1.39 12.38 -6.32
C GLY A 17 -0.91 10.99 -6.76
N THR A 18 -0.09 10.98 -7.83
CA THR A 18 0.40 9.74 -8.46
C THR A 18 1.84 9.45 -8.06
N VAL A 19 2.11 8.24 -7.55
CA VAL A 19 3.46 7.76 -7.22
C VAL A 19 3.86 6.64 -8.18
N CYS A 20 5.02 6.78 -8.82
CA CYS A 20 5.61 5.73 -9.66
C CYS A 20 6.92 5.23 -9.03
N LEU A 21 7.05 3.92 -8.87
CA LEU A 21 8.23 3.29 -8.28
C LEU A 21 8.99 2.45 -9.30
N LYS A 22 10.27 2.77 -9.47
CA LYS A 22 11.21 1.97 -10.28
C LYS A 22 12.20 1.28 -9.34
N ALA A 23 12.13 -0.04 -9.23
CA ALA A 23 13.01 -0.78 -8.33
C ALA A 23 13.34 -2.20 -8.84
N GLY A 24 14.56 -2.64 -8.59
CA GLY A 24 15.07 -3.97 -8.95
C GLY A 24 14.35 -5.14 -8.26
N ALA A 25 14.67 -6.37 -8.65
CA ALA A 25 14.14 -7.56 -7.98
C ALA A 25 14.57 -7.59 -6.49
N GLY A 26 13.72 -8.13 -5.61
CA GLY A 26 14.05 -8.29 -4.18
C GLY A 26 14.07 -7.02 -3.33
N THR A 27 13.84 -5.83 -3.89
CA THR A 27 13.91 -4.54 -3.17
C THR A 27 12.69 -4.20 -2.30
N GLY A 28 11.79 -5.15 -2.05
CA GLY A 28 10.64 -4.95 -1.17
C GLY A 28 9.44 -4.22 -1.78
N LYS A 29 9.29 -4.20 -3.12
CA LYS A 29 8.14 -3.57 -3.82
C LYS A 29 6.78 -3.96 -3.23
N THR A 30 6.55 -5.25 -2.99
CA THR A 30 5.29 -5.74 -2.41
C THR A 30 5.08 -5.20 -0.99
N SER A 31 6.14 -5.13 -0.17
CA SER A 31 6.05 -4.54 1.17
C SER A 31 5.67 -3.06 1.11
N VAL A 32 6.19 -2.31 0.15
CA VAL A 32 5.81 -0.91 -0.07
C VAL A 32 4.32 -0.80 -0.45
N LEU A 33 3.83 -1.65 -1.35
CA LEU A 33 2.40 -1.65 -1.74
C LEU A 33 1.48 -1.99 -0.57
N VAL A 34 1.81 -2.99 0.26
CA VAL A 34 1.04 -3.32 1.48
C VAL A 34 1.01 -2.14 2.44
N ASN A 35 2.18 -1.56 2.76
CA ASN A 35 2.25 -0.42 3.66
C ASN A 35 1.49 0.80 3.12
N ARG A 36 1.53 1.04 1.81
CA ARG A 36 0.79 2.13 1.17
C ARG A 36 -0.72 1.91 1.24
N TYR A 37 -1.19 0.68 1.00
CA TYR A 37 -2.62 0.33 1.18
C TYR A 37 -3.06 0.64 2.61
N LEU A 38 -2.31 0.16 3.62
CA LEU A 38 -2.61 0.40 5.02
C LEU A 38 -2.57 1.89 5.37
N LYS A 39 -1.61 2.65 4.82
CA LYS A 39 -1.51 4.10 5.03
C LYS A 39 -2.74 4.85 4.49
N ILE A 40 -3.19 4.51 3.28
CA ILE A 40 -4.39 5.11 2.70
C ILE A 40 -5.62 4.74 3.53
N PHE A 41 -5.77 3.46 3.90
CA PHE A 41 -6.84 2.99 4.75
C PHE A 41 -6.89 3.75 6.09
N SER A 42 -5.78 3.81 6.81
CA SER A 42 -5.68 4.57 8.06
C SER A 42 -6.00 6.05 7.89
N ASN A 43 -5.57 6.67 6.79
CA ASN A 43 -5.90 8.08 6.52
C ASN A 43 -7.40 8.30 6.30
N LEU A 44 -8.10 7.37 5.66
CA LEU A 44 -9.55 7.44 5.49
C LEU A 44 -10.27 7.30 6.83
N LEU A 45 -9.83 6.39 7.70
CA LEU A 45 -10.38 6.24 9.05
C LEU A 45 -10.18 7.51 9.89
N GLU A 46 -9.01 8.13 9.83
CA GLU A 46 -8.71 9.40 10.51
C GLU A 46 -9.62 10.55 10.03
N LYS A 47 -10.09 10.48 8.78
CA LYS A 47 -11.06 11.41 8.18
C LYS A 47 -12.52 11.07 8.53
N GLY A 48 -12.77 10.02 9.31
CA GLY A 48 -14.10 9.60 9.76
C GLY A 48 -14.84 8.71 8.77
N VAL A 49 -14.17 8.19 7.73
CA VAL A 49 -14.74 7.19 6.81
C VAL A 49 -14.88 5.86 7.55
N SER A 50 -16.01 5.17 7.35
CA SER A 50 -16.22 3.86 7.99
C SER A 50 -15.22 2.82 7.45
N PRO A 51 -14.83 1.80 8.23
CA PRO A 51 -13.92 0.77 7.75
C PRO A 51 -14.38 0.05 6.48
N GLU A 52 -15.68 -0.21 6.36
CA GLU A 52 -16.28 -0.85 5.20
C GLU A 52 -16.13 0.02 3.95
N GLU A 53 -16.50 1.31 4.05
CA GLU A 53 -16.37 2.28 2.97
C GLU A 53 -14.91 2.54 2.59
N ALA A 54 -14.01 2.56 3.59
CA ALA A 54 -12.58 2.76 3.37
C ALA A 54 -11.95 1.59 2.58
N ILE A 55 -12.38 0.35 2.86
CA ILE A 55 -11.93 -0.83 2.08
C ILE A 55 -12.45 -0.75 0.65
N GLU A 56 -13.73 -0.41 0.47
CA GLU A 56 -14.33 -0.29 -0.87
C GLU A 56 -13.72 0.83 -1.71
N SER A 57 -13.14 1.85 -1.07
CA SER A 57 -12.49 2.99 -1.72
C SER A 57 -11.09 2.71 -2.27
N ILE A 58 -10.49 1.54 -1.98
CA ILE A 58 -9.10 1.23 -2.34
C ILE A 58 -9.03 -0.01 -3.24
N LEU A 59 -8.63 0.18 -4.50
CA LEU A 59 -8.39 -0.92 -5.45
C LEU A 59 -6.89 -1.24 -5.55
N ALA A 60 -6.50 -2.45 -5.14
CA ALA A 60 -5.17 -3.00 -5.36
C ALA A 60 -5.20 -4.07 -6.46
N VAL A 61 -4.43 -3.88 -7.53
CA VAL A 61 -4.38 -4.80 -8.68
C VAL A 61 -3.02 -5.47 -8.77
N THR A 62 -3.01 -6.77 -9.01
CA THR A 62 -1.78 -7.56 -9.25
C THR A 62 -1.93 -8.41 -10.50
N PHE A 63 -0.81 -8.92 -11.03
CA PHE A 63 -0.83 -9.73 -12.25
C PHE A 63 -1.34 -11.16 -12.02
N THR A 64 -1.33 -11.67 -10.78
CA THR A 64 -1.72 -13.05 -10.48
C THR A 64 -2.52 -13.12 -9.18
N ASN A 65 -3.45 -14.07 -9.10
CA ASN A 65 -4.22 -14.33 -7.88
C ASN A 65 -3.33 -14.67 -6.68
N LYS A 66 -2.19 -15.34 -6.91
CA LYS A 66 -1.22 -15.65 -5.85
C LYS A 66 -0.65 -14.37 -5.22
N ALA A 67 -0.24 -13.41 -6.05
CA ALA A 67 0.29 -12.13 -5.55
C ALA A 67 -0.79 -11.31 -4.81
N ALA A 68 -2.04 -11.34 -5.27
CA ALA A 68 -3.16 -10.75 -4.55
C ALA A 68 -3.39 -11.41 -3.19
N GLY A 69 -3.35 -12.75 -3.12
CA GLY A 69 -3.47 -13.51 -1.87
C GLY A 69 -2.36 -13.18 -0.88
N GLU A 70 -1.11 -13.16 -1.33
CA GLU A 70 0.05 -12.78 -0.51
C GLU A 70 -0.04 -11.35 0.04
N MET A 71 -0.67 -10.43 -0.71
CA MET A 71 -0.90 -9.06 -0.24
C MET A 71 -2.01 -9.00 0.81
N ARG A 72 -3.04 -9.85 0.69
CA ARG A 72 -4.17 -9.93 1.63
C ARG A 72 -3.81 -10.59 2.97
N GLU A 73 -2.87 -11.53 2.96
CA GLU A 73 -2.40 -12.21 4.18
C GLU A 73 -1.49 -11.35 5.06
N ARG A 74 -0.90 -10.29 4.50
CA ARG A 74 0.06 -9.41 5.16
C ARG A 74 -0.60 -8.20 5.79
#